data_AF-A0A382Q059-F1
#
_entry.id   AF-A0A382Q059-F1
#
_cell.length_a   1.000
_cell.length_b   1.000
_cell.length_c   1.000
_cell.angle_alpha   90.00
_cell.angle_beta   90.00
_cell.angle_gamma   90.00
#
_symmetry.space_group_name_H-M   'P 1'
#
loop_
_entity.id
_entity.type
_entity.pdbx_description
1 polymer ?
#
loop_
_entity_poly.entity_id
_entity_poly.type
_entity_poly.pdbx_seq_one_letter_code
_entity_poly.pdbx_strand_id
1 'polypeptide(L)'
;NITSGISVSPLSFARHILEDPVRPGLLYLGTENAMYISFNDGEKWQPFMTNMPAAPMYWIAVQEHFNDLVVGTYGRGIWIMDDITPLQQLTADVVSASAHLFKPRPAYRFQPITEPMKMFDDQSDGDDPPAAASINYWLREATEDSVNIRIVNAFGNTVRTLPGTGKAGINRVWWNLWGEPTTQIKLRTKPQFADWVELDEDRTRNALVGRITRLAPPGTYTVLLEVAGQEYMQTLVVHKDPHSEGTESDIDAQTAMVRSLQEDMNTAADLVNRIELVRRQIYDLKSLLKDRTDAGQIVGAVDLLDGKLIGVEEKMIQMKRSGTGQDVIRWPSMLGSR
;
A
#
# COMPACT_ATOMS: atom_id res chain seq x y z
N ASN A 1 -26.47 23.62 26.93
CA ASN A 1 -27.24 23.96 25.72
C ASN A 1 -27.03 22.82 24.73
N ILE A 2 -28.07 22.03 24.41
CA ILE A 2 -27.97 20.77 23.67
C ILE A 2 -27.78 20.93 22.15
N THR A 3 -27.80 22.16 21.63
CA THR A 3 -27.66 22.46 20.19
C THR A 3 -26.34 23.16 19.86
N SER A 4 -25.41 23.23 20.81
CA SER A 4 -24.12 23.89 20.62
C SER A 4 -23.35 23.26 19.44
N GLY A 5 -22.93 24.09 18.48
CA GLY A 5 -22.19 23.64 17.30
C GLY A 5 -23.06 23.18 16.11
N ILE A 6 -24.38 23.06 16.29
CA ILE A 6 -25.32 22.85 15.19
C ILE A 6 -25.60 24.20 14.52
N SER A 7 -25.47 24.27 13.19
CA SER A 7 -25.79 25.48 12.42
C SER A 7 -27.27 25.83 12.57
N VAL A 8 -27.62 27.10 12.76
CA VAL A 8 -29.02 27.53 12.88
C VAL A 8 -29.63 27.72 11.48
N SER A 9 -30.58 26.86 11.12
CA SER A 9 -31.28 26.89 9.82
C SER A 9 -32.64 26.20 9.94
N PRO A 10 -33.63 26.54 9.09
CA PRO A 10 -34.86 25.75 8.95
C PRO A 10 -34.63 24.27 8.61
N LEU A 11 -33.43 23.91 8.15
CA LEU A 11 -33.02 22.54 7.80
C LEU A 11 -32.31 21.80 8.96
N SER A 12 -32.13 22.44 10.11
CA SER A 12 -31.35 21.88 11.22
C SER A 12 -32.17 21.05 12.21
N PHE A 13 -33.42 20.72 11.88
CA PHE A 13 -34.23 19.85 12.73
C PHE A 13 -33.72 18.41 12.67
N ALA A 14 -33.75 17.74 13.83
CA ALA A 14 -33.26 16.38 13.96
C ALA A 14 -34.16 15.39 13.21
N ARG A 15 -33.55 14.51 12.42
CA ARG A 15 -34.22 13.38 11.74
C ARG A 15 -33.97 12.08 12.47
N HIS A 16 -32.72 11.82 12.84
CA HIS A 16 -32.33 10.62 13.56
C HIS A 16 -31.13 10.93 14.46
N ILE A 17 -31.14 10.42 15.68
CA ILE A 17 -30.01 10.47 16.60
C ILE A 17 -29.69 9.04 17.03
N LEU A 18 -28.41 8.70 17.02
CA LEU A 18 -27.92 7.38 17.42
C LEU A 18 -26.75 7.58 18.38
N GLU A 19 -26.82 6.96 19.55
CA GLU A 19 -25.64 6.76 20.40
C GLU A 19 -24.84 5.57 19.87
N ASP A 20 -23.51 5.72 19.83
CA ASP A 20 -22.60 4.66 19.42
C ASP A 20 -22.73 3.44 20.36
N PRO A 21 -22.85 2.22 19.82
CA PRO A 21 -23.08 1.03 20.63
C PRO A 21 -21.86 0.61 21.48
N VAL A 22 -20.66 1.15 21.20
CA VAL A 22 -19.40 0.77 21.86
C VAL A 22 -18.92 1.87 22.80
N ARG A 23 -19.07 3.14 22.43
CA ARG A 23 -18.61 4.31 23.21
C ARG A 23 -19.80 5.14 23.71
N PRO A 24 -20.14 5.03 25.01
CA PRO A 24 -21.10 5.92 25.64
C PRO A 24 -20.74 7.40 25.44
N GLY A 25 -21.74 8.23 25.13
CA GLY A 25 -21.58 9.66 24.88
C GLY A 25 -20.96 10.04 23.53
N LEU A 26 -20.63 9.07 22.66
CA LEU A 26 -20.38 9.32 21.24
C LEU A 26 -21.71 9.27 20.49
N LEU A 27 -22.16 10.41 19.96
CA LEU A 27 -23.46 10.54 19.33
C LEU A 27 -23.34 10.93 17.85
N TYR A 28 -24.22 10.37 17.03
CA TYR A 28 -24.41 10.71 15.63
C TYR A 28 -25.78 11.34 15.44
N LEU A 29 -25.84 12.47 14.73
CA LEU A 29 -27.09 13.19 14.48
C LEU A 29 -27.24 13.48 12.98
N GLY A 30 -28.34 13.00 12.41
CA GLY A 30 -28.78 13.36 11.07
C GLY A 30 -29.82 14.48 11.12
N THR A 31 -29.66 15.49 10.26
CA THR A 31 -30.64 16.56 10.03
C THR A 31 -31.14 16.54 8.59
N GLU A 32 -31.90 17.57 8.18
CA GLU A 32 -32.43 17.68 6.81
C GLU A 32 -31.35 17.94 5.75
N ASN A 33 -30.15 18.37 6.15
CA ASN A 33 -29.11 18.75 5.21
C ASN A 33 -27.67 18.43 5.66
N ALA A 34 -27.49 17.88 6.87
CA ALA A 34 -26.18 17.63 7.43
C ALA A 34 -26.19 16.46 8.40
N MET A 35 -25.01 15.88 8.60
CA MET A 35 -24.70 14.97 9.68
C MET A 35 -23.76 15.65 10.67
N TYR A 36 -23.96 15.37 11.94
CA TYR A 36 -23.15 15.86 13.04
C TYR A 36 -22.67 14.71 13.92
N ILE A 37 -21.55 14.93 14.58
CA ILE A 37 -20.99 14.03 15.59
C ILE A 37 -20.77 14.79 16.89
N SER A 38 -20.99 14.15 18.03
CA SER A 38 -20.66 14.65 19.35
C SER A 38 -19.81 13.62 20.10
N PHE A 39 -18.74 14.07 20.74
CA PHE A 39 -17.85 13.21 21.54
C PHE A 39 -18.07 13.40 23.06
N ASN A 40 -19.07 14.20 23.43
CA ASN A 40 -19.34 14.65 24.80
C ASN A 40 -20.84 14.71 25.08
N ASP A 41 -21.54 13.63 24.75
CA ASP A 41 -22.94 13.40 25.12
C ASP A 41 -23.90 14.53 24.67
N GLY A 42 -23.66 15.08 23.49
CA GLY A 42 -24.50 16.12 22.88
C GLY A 42 -24.28 17.53 23.44
N GLU A 43 -23.30 17.74 24.33
CA GLU A 43 -22.94 19.09 24.80
C GLU A 43 -22.38 19.95 23.68
N LYS A 44 -21.63 19.36 22.74
CA LYS A 44 -21.08 20.02 21.55
C LYS A 44 -21.14 19.09 20.33
N TRP A 45 -21.69 19.63 19.25
CA TRP A 45 -21.78 18.98 17.95
C TRP A 45 -20.77 19.57 16.97
N GLN A 46 -20.31 18.73 16.05
CA GLN A 46 -19.40 19.11 14.98
C GLN A 46 -19.93 18.57 13.66
N PRO A 47 -19.89 19.33 12.55
CA PRO A 47 -20.26 18.81 11.25
C PRO A 47 -19.42 17.57 10.89
N PHE A 48 -20.09 16.54 10.40
CA PHE A 48 -19.51 15.25 10.06
C PHE A 48 -19.88 14.87 8.62
N MET A 49 -19.45 15.70 7.68
CA MET A 49 -19.83 15.64 6.26
C MET A 49 -18.63 15.28 5.38
N THR A 50 -18.06 14.10 5.58
CA THR A 50 -16.87 13.64 4.86
C THR A 50 -17.24 13.13 3.46
N ASN A 51 -17.29 14.04 2.47
CA ASN A 51 -17.68 13.77 1.09
C ASN A 51 -19.18 13.41 0.86
N MET A 52 -20.04 13.60 1.87
CA MET A 52 -21.48 13.39 1.74
C MET A 52 -22.19 14.63 1.16
N PRO A 53 -23.26 14.45 0.36
CA PRO A 53 -24.07 15.56 -0.13
C PRO A 53 -24.94 16.15 0.98
N ALA A 54 -25.30 17.43 0.83
CA ALA A 54 -26.31 18.05 1.67
C ALA A 54 -27.70 17.48 1.32
N ALA A 55 -28.09 16.41 2.02
CA ALA A 55 -29.35 15.69 1.85
C ALA A 55 -29.97 15.33 3.22
N PRO A 56 -31.28 15.03 3.26
CA PRO A 56 -31.93 14.55 4.48
C PRO A 56 -31.35 13.21 4.92
N MET A 57 -30.89 13.13 6.17
CA MET A 57 -30.29 11.95 6.78
C MET A 57 -31.36 11.21 7.62
N TYR A 58 -32.08 10.27 7.02
CA TYR A 58 -33.27 9.66 7.64
C TYR A 58 -32.96 8.55 8.63
N TRP A 59 -31.86 7.82 8.42
CA TRP A 59 -31.52 6.68 9.27
C TRP A 59 -30.01 6.60 9.44
N ILE A 60 -29.58 6.22 10.64
CA ILE A 60 -28.18 5.97 10.98
C ILE A 60 -28.13 4.62 11.69
N ALA A 61 -27.22 3.75 11.27
CA ALA A 61 -26.95 2.48 11.92
C ALA A 61 -25.44 2.24 12.00
N VAL A 62 -24.99 1.58 13.07
CA VAL A 62 -23.64 1.01 13.14
C VAL A 62 -23.73 -0.46 12.82
N GLN A 63 -23.03 -0.91 11.78
CA GLN A 63 -22.93 -2.32 11.43
C GLN A 63 -21.89 -2.97 12.36
N GLU A 64 -22.32 -3.88 13.22
CA GLU A 64 -21.52 -4.38 14.34
C GLU A 64 -20.33 -5.26 13.96
N HIS A 65 -20.36 -5.91 12.79
CA HIS A 65 -19.32 -6.87 12.40
C HIS A 65 -18.05 -6.19 11.89
N PHE A 66 -18.21 -5.22 10.99
CA PHE A 66 -17.11 -4.45 10.42
C PHE A 66 -16.90 -3.11 11.12
N ASN A 67 -17.84 -2.71 11.99
CA ASN A 67 -17.85 -1.44 12.69
C ASN A 67 -17.91 -0.28 11.68
N ASP A 68 -18.88 -0.34 10.77
CA ASP A 68 -19.10 0.67 9.73
C ASP A 68 -20.33 1.51 10.07
N LEU A 69 -20.27 2.81 9.77
CA LEU A 69 -21.41 3.70 9.98
C LEU A 69 -22.19 3.84 8.68
N VAL A 70 -23.45 3.41 8.72
CA VAL A 70 -24.36 3.37 7.59
C VAL A 70 -25.38 4.49 7.73
N VAL A 71 -25.50 5.32 6.70
CA VAL A 71 -26.40 6.47 6.66
C VAL A 71 -27.35 6.33 5.47
N GLY A 72 -28.64 6.23 5.78
CA GLY A 72 -29.71 6.27 4.78
C GLY A 72 -30.11 7.70 4.48
N THR A 73 -29.96 8.12 3.22
CA THR A 73 -30.32 9.48 2.78
C THR A 73 -31.61 9.51 1.97
N TYR A 74 -32.22 10.67 1.83
CA TYR A 74 -33.33 10.85 0.88
C TYR A 74 -32.82 11.18 -0.53
N GLY A 75 -32.99 10.23 -1.46
CA GLY A 75 -32.70 10.44 -2.88
C GLY A 75 -31.21 10.46 -3.25
N ARG A 76 -30.30 10.09 -2.33
CA ARG A 76 -28.84 9.99 -2.57
C ARG A 76 -28.24 8.66 -2.12
N GLY A 77 -29.09 7.62 -2.01
CA GLY A 77 -28.66 6.26 -1.69
C GLY A 77 -28.20 6.09 -0.24
N ILE A 78 -27.34 5.09 -0.05
CA ILE A 78 -26.75 4.72 1.24
C ILE A 78 -25.30 5.16 1.23
N TRP A 79 -24.87 5.79 2.32
CA TRP A 79 -23.49 6.19 2.55
C TRP A 79 -22.90 5.33 3.66
N ILE A 80 -21.75 4.73 3.40
CA ILE A 80 -21.05 3.87 4.36
C ILE A 80 -19.70 4.54 4.66
N MET A 81 -19.44 4.80 5.94
CA MET A 81 -18.09 5.10 6.40
C MET A 81 -17.49 3.82 6.96
N ASP A 82 -16.52 3.30 6.22
CA ASP A 82 -15.79 2.12 6.65
C ASP A 82 -15.02 2.42 7.93
N ASP A 83 -15.12 1.53 8.91
CA ASP A 83 -14.30 1.48 10.12
C ASP A 83 -14.35 2.77 10.96
N ILE A 84 -15.38 2.91 11.81
CA ILE A 84 -15.49 4.01 12.78
C ILE A 84 -14.66 3.81 14.05
N THR A 85 -13.87 2.74 14.12
CA THR A 85 -12.97 2.42 15.23
C THR A 85 -12.11 3.61 15.69
N PRO A 86 -11.54 4.45 14.80
CA PRO A 86 -10.79 5.64 15.22
C PRO A 86 -11.65 6.66 15.98
N LEU A 87 -12.92 6.83 15.61
CA LEU A 87 -13.84 7.76 16.29
C LEU A 87 -14.17 7.26 17.70
N GLN A 88 -14.41 5.96 17.83
CA GLN A 88 -14.63 5.32 19.13
C GLN A 88 -13.39 5.38 20.02
N GLN A 89 -12.18 5.29 19.46
CA GLN A 89 -10.93 5.38 20.23
C GLN A 89 -10.44 6.83 20.48
N LEU A 90 -11.05 7.85 19.87
CA LEU A 90 -10.60 9.25 19.98
C LEU A 90 -10.97 9.87 21.35
N THR A 91 -10.20 9.54 22.38
CA THR A 91 -10.35 10.10 23.73
C THR A 91 -9.65 11.44 23.88
N ALA A 92 -9.90 12.14 24.99
CA ALA A 92 -9.17 13.38 25.32
C ALA A 92 -7.65 13.16 25.40
N ASP A 93 -7.22 12.01 25.93
CA ASP A 93 -5.80 11.64 26.00
C ASP A 93 -5.19 11.51 24.60
N VAL A 94 -5.89 10.83 23.67
CA VAL A 94 -5.45 10.70 22.28
C VAL A 94 -5.33 12.07 21.59
N VAL A 95 -6.32 12.94 21.77
CA VAL A 95 -6.30 14.30 21.17
C VAL A 95 -5.16 15.14 21.75
N SER A 96 -4.81 14.92 23.02
CA SER A 96 -3.71 15.63 23.69
C SER A 96 -2.32 15.11 23.32
N ALA A 97 -2.21 13.85 22.91
CA ALA A 97 -0.95 13.23 22.48
C ALA A 97 -0.47 13.82 21.15
N SER A 98 0.85 13.87 20.93
CA SER A 98 1.42 14.37 19.68
C SER A 98 1.02 13.49 18.49
N ALA A 99 1.07 12.18 18.67
CA ALA A 99 0.58 11.18 17.73
C ALA A 99 0.00 9.96 18.46
N HIS A 100 -0.85 9.20 17.78
CA HIS A 100 -1.41 7.96 18.32
C HIS A 100 -1.74 6.98 17.21
N LEU A 101 -1.30 5.72 17.33
CA LEU A 101 -1.71 4.65 16.43
C LEU A 101 -2.95 3.94 17.01
N PHE A 102 -4.08 4.07 16.32
CA PHE A 102 -5.32 3.41 16.74
C PHE A 102 -5.19 1.90 16.57
N LYS A 103 -5.81 1.13 17.46
CA LYS A 103 -5.91 -0.32 17.30
C LYS A 103 -6.70 -0.62 16.02
N PRO A 104 -6.11 -1.27 15.00
CA PRO A 104 -6.79 -1.55 13.75
C PRO A 104 -7.82 -2.67 13.92
N ARG A 105 -8.89 -2.63 13.12
CA ARG A 105 -9.81 -3.76 13.01
C ARG A 105 -9.13 -4.95 12.32
N PRO A 106 -9.58 -6.20 12.54
CA PRO A 106 -9.10 -7.33 11.77
C PRO A 106 -9.31 -7.12 10.27
N ALA A 107 -8.37 -7.58 9.46
CA ALA A 107 -8.44 -7.53 8.00
C ALA A 107 -8.68 -8.93 7.43
N TYR A 108 -9.26 -9.00 6.24
CA TYR A 108 -9.51 -10.27 5.56
C TYR A 108 -8.69 -10.35 4.26
N ARG A 109 -8.03 -11.49 4.07
CA ARG A 109 -7.34 -11.83 2.82
C ARG A 109 -8.33 -12.42 1.82
N PHE A 110 -9.29 -11.60 1.36
CA PHE A 110 -10.29 -12.03 0.38
C PHE A 110 -9.66 -12.51 -0.92
N GLN A 111 -10.21 -13.58 -1.48
CA GLN A 111 -9.82 -14.07 -2.80
C GLN A 111 -10.73 -13.44 -3.85
N PRO A 112 -10.17 -12.81 -4.89
CA PRO A 112 -10.99 -12.33 -5.99
C PRO A 112 -11.63 -13.52 -6.69
N ILE A 113 -12.96 -13.51 -6.79
CA ILE A 113 -13.70 -14.47 -7.61
C ILE A 113 -13.96 -13.84 -8.98
N THR A 114 -13.81 -14.62 -10.05
CA THR A 114 -14.22 -14.16 -11.38
C THR A 114 -15.74 -14.25 -11.46
N GLU A 115 -16.39 -13.12 -11.68
CA GLU A 115 -17.84 -13.09 -11.86
C GLU A 115 -18.24 -13.86 -13.13
N PRO A 116 -19.27 -14.74 -13.08
CA PRO A 116 -19.74 -15.47 -14.26
C PRO A 116 -20.27 -14.55 -15.36
N MET A 117 -20.74 -13.36 -14.99
CA MET A 117 -21.28 -12.34 -15.89
C MET A 117 -21.03 -10.97 -15.27
N LYS A 118 -20.43 -10.06 -16.06
CA LYS A 118 -20.29 -8.66 -15.67
C LYS A 118 -21.51 -7.88 -16.14
N MET A 119 -22.29 -7.34 -15.22
CA MET A 119 -23.40 -6.45 -15.55
C MET A 119 -22.84 -5.12 -16.08
N PHE A 120 -23.66 -4.37 -16.83
CA PHE A 120 -23.29 -3.01 -17.20
C PHE A 120 -23.31 -2.12 -15.97
N ASP A 121 -22.36 -1.19 -15.90
CA ASP A 121 -22.24 -0.18 -14.85
C ASP A 121 -23.56 0.61 -14.70
N ASP A 122 -24.21 0.52 -13.54
CA ASP A 122 -25.41 1.28 -13.19
C ASP A 122 -25.02 2.46 -12.28
N GLN A 123 -25.63 3.63 -12.45
CA GLN A 123 -25.38 4.79 -11.59
C GLN A 123 -25.79 4.57 -10.12
N SER A 124 -26.49 3.47 -9.83
CA SER A 124 -26.85 3.03 -8.48
C SER A 124 -25.88 2.01 -7.87
N ASP A 125 -24.84 1.57 -8.60
CA ASP A 125 -23.80 0.70 -8.07
C ASP A 125 -22.93 1.45 -7.05
N GLY A 126 -22.66 0.80 -5.92
CA GLY A 126 -21.76 1.31 -4.88
C GLY A 126 -20.34 0.77 -5.06
N ASP A 127 -19.36 1.51 -4.57
CA ASP A 127 -17.98 1.05 -4.51
C ASP A 127 -17.73 0.26 -3.22
N ASP A 128 -17.17 -0.94 -3.35
CA ASP A 128 -16.66 -1.70 -2.20
C ASP A 128 -15.41 -1.02 -1.60
N PRO A 129 -15.18 -1.15 -0.28
CA PRO A 129 -13.93 -0.72 0.31
C PRO A 129 -12.75 -1.48 -0.30
N PRO A 130 -11.54 -0.87 -0.32
CA PRO A 130 -10.36 -1.56 -0.81
C PRO A 130 -10.13 -2.89 -0.06
N ALA A 131 -9.75 -3.95 -0.78
CA ALA A 131 -9.33 -5.23 -0.21
C ALA A 131 -7.99 -5.09 0.54
N ALA A 132 -8.04 -4.45 1.70
CA ALA A 132 -6.90 -3.96 2.45
C ALA A 132 -7.21 -3.84 3.94
N ALA A 133 -6.17 -3.86 4.77
CA ALA A 133 -6.26 -3.47 6.18
C ALA A 133 -6.30 -1.94 6.32
N SER A 134 -7.29 -1.42 7.04
CA SER A 134 -7.35 -0.02 7.44
C SER A 134 -6.40 0.24 8.60
N ILE A 135 -5.41 1.10 8.39
CA ILE A 135 -4.49 1.54 9.43
C ILE A 135 -4.74 3.02 9.66
N ASN A 136 -5.18 3.35 10.87
CA ASN A 136 -5.57 4.70 11.23
C ASN A 136 -4.64 5.23 12.32
N TYR A 137 -4.28 6.50 12.25
CA TYR A 137 -3.51 7.18 13.31
C TYR A 137 -3.91 8.65 13.44
N TRP A 138 -3.69 9.20 14.62
CA TRP A 138 -3.90 10.61 14.95
C TRP A 138 -2.58 11.35 14.91
N LEU A 139 -2.60 12.57 14.37
CA LEU A 139 -1.55 13.57 14.54
C LEU A 139 -2.17 14.86 15.09
N ARG A 140 -1.66 15.38 16.20
CA ARG A 140 -2.19 16.61 16.81
C ARG A 140 -2.00 17.83 15.90
N GLU A 141 -0.86 17.89 15.25
CA GLU A 141 -0.47 18.96 14.32
C GLU A 141 0.02 18.33 13.01
N ALA A 142 -0.03 19.09 11.92
CA ALA A 142 0.52 18.63 10.66
C ALA A 142 2.05 18.59 10.74
N THR A 143 2.67 17.66 10.02
CA THR A 143 4.11 17.52 9.96
C THR A 143 4.59 17.32 8.53
N GLU A 144 5.74 17.92 8.23
CA GLU A 144 6.51 17.68 7.00
C GLU A 144 7.52 16.54 7.18
N ASP A 145 7.67 16.02 8.41
CA ASP A 145 8.50 14.85 8.69
C ASP A 145 7.93 13.63 7.98
N SER A 146 8.81 12.68 7.65
CA SER A 146 8.38 11.41 7.09
C SER A 146 7.53 10.63 8.10
N VAL A 147 6.30 10.31 7.69
CA VAL A 147 5.42 9.38 8.39
C VAL A 147 5.53 8.04 7.69
N ASN A 148 5.99 7.01 8.39
CA ASN A 148 6.09 5.66 7.85
C ASN A 148 5.30 4.68 8.68
N ILE A 149 4.61 3.77 8.02
CA ILE A 149 3.95 2.63 8.66
C ILE A 149 4.67 1.36 8.24
N ARG A 150 5.31 0.71 9.19
CA ARG A 150 6.02 -0.55 8.98
C ARG A 150 5.19 -1.71 9.51
N ILE A 151 4.99 -2.71 8.65
CA ILE A 151 4.26 -3.93 8.96
C ILE A 151 5.26 -5.04 9.20
N VAL A 152 5.19 -5.66 10.36
CA VAL A 152 6.11 -6.72 10.80
C VAL A 152 5.32 -7.99 11.07
N ASN A 153 5.80 -9.14 10.61
CA ASN A 153 5.15 -10.42 10.89
C ASN A 153 5.52 -10.96 12.28
N ALA A 154 4.89 -12.06 12.69
CA ALA A 154 5.17 -12.73 13.96
C ALA A 154 6.65 -13.17 14.16
N PHE A 155 7.44 -13.26 13.08
CA PHE A 155 8.87 -13.61 13.14
C PHE A 155 9.80 -12.40 13.28
N GLY A 156 9.26 -11.18 13.33
CA GLY A 156 10.05 -9.94 13.40
C GLY A 156 10.53 -9.42 12.04
N ASN A 157 10.11 -10.04 10.93
CA ASN A 157 10.50 -9.60 9.59
C ASN A 157 9.55 -8.52 9.07
N THR A 158 10.11 -7.44 8.51
CA THR A 158 9.34 -6.42 7.80
C THR A 158 8.70 -7.02 6.56
N VAL A 159 7.37 -6.94 6.49
CA VAL A 159 6.56 -7.40 5.35
C VAL A 159 6.37 -6.27 4.35
N ARG A 160 6.10 -5.05 4.83
CA ARG A 160 5.82 -3.88 4.01
C ARG A 160 6.13 -2.61 4.78
N THR A 161 6.63 -1.59 4.09
CA THR A 161 6.64 -0.20 4.58
C THR A 161 5.73 0.66 3.70
N LEU A 162 4.87 1.45 4.33
CA LEU A 162 3.88 2.29 3.67
C LEU A 162 4.13 3.76 4.04
N PRO A 163 4.10 4.68 3.06
CA PRO A 163 4.11 6.10 3.37
C PRO A 163 2.78 6.51 4.02
N GLY A 164 2.87 7.30 5.09
CA GLY A 164 1.75 7.97 5.72
C GLY A 164 1.57 9.41 5.24
N THR A 165 0.45 10.01 5.60
CA THR A 165 0.13 11.42 5.41
C THR A 165 0.40 12.20 6.70
N GLY A 166 1.14 13.31 6.60
CA GLY A 166 1.44 14.20 7.73
C GLY A 166 0.36 15.23 8.04
N LYS A 167 -0.94 14.93 7.81
CA LYS A 167 -2.02 15.91 8.07
C LYS A 167 -2.41 15.92 9.53
N ALA A 168 -2.74 17.08 10.09
CA ALA A 168 -3.35 17.16 11.41
C ALA A 168 -4.71 16.43 11.40
N GLY A 169 -5.00 15.68 12.46
CA GLY A 169 -6.22 14.92 12.61
C GLY A 169 -6.04 13.41 12.46
N ILE A 170 -7.14 12.71 12.19
CA ILE A 170 -7.13 11.29 11.86
C ILE A 170 -6.67 11.11 10.42
N ASN A 171 -5.67 10.26 10.24
CA ASN A 171 -5.14 9.84 8.95
C ASN A 171 -5.43 8.35 8.75
N ARG A 172 -5.67 7.94 7.51
CA ARG A 172 -5.94 6.55 7.13
C ARG A 172 -5.02 6.12 6.01
N VAL A 173 -4.39 4.96 6.18
CA VAL A 173 -3.56 4.30 5.17
C VAL A 173 -4.07 2.87 4.99
N TRP A 174 -4.08 2.41 3.74
CA TRP A 174 -4.54 1.07 3.39
C TRP A 174 -3.36 0.17 3.07
N TRP A 175 -3.23 -0.93 3.82
CA TRP A 175 -2.31 -1.99 3.45
C TRP A 175 -3.07 -3.06 2.67
N ASN A 176 -2.83 -3.15 1.36
CA ASN A 176 -3.41 -4.15 0.47
C ASN A 176 -2.96 -5.61 0.73
N LEU A 177 -2.37 -5.87 1.91
CA LEU A 177 -1.84 -7.15 2.37
C LEU A 177 -0.66 -7.70 1.53
N TRP A 178 -0.23 -7.03 0.47
CA TRP A 178 0.94 -7.43 -0.29
C TRP A 178 2.22 -6.99 0.41
N GLY A 179 3.23 -7.86 0.36
CA GLY A 179 4.56 -7.57 0.86
C GLY A 179 5.39 -6.69 -0.07
N GLU A 180 6.63 -6.45 0.32
CA GLU A 180 7.62 -5.82 -0.56
C GLU A 180 7.88 -6.67 -1.81
N PRO A 181 7.93 -6.06 -2.99
CA PRO A 181 8.34 -6.75 -4.21
C PRO A 181 9.83 -7.13 -4.15
N THR A 182 10.21 -8.24 -4.78
CA THR A 182 11.61 -8.72 -4.89
C THR A 182 12.58 -7.64 -5.38
N THR A 183 13.87 -7.71 -5.09
CA THR A 183 14.86 -6.69 -5.48
C THR A 183 14.75 -6.32 -6.97
N GLN A 184 14.70 -5.01 -7.26
CA GLN A 184 14.68 -4.53 -8.63
C GLN A 184 16.05 -4.67 -9.29
N ILE A 185 16.07 -5.23 -10.49
CA ILE A 185 17.27 -5.25 -11.33
C ILE A 185 17.42 -3.90 -12.03
N LYS A 186 18.54 -3.22 -11.77
CA LYS A 186 18.91 -1.94 -12.37
C LYS A 186 20.08 -2.17 -13.31
N LEU A 187 19.81 -2.12 -14.61
CA LEU A 187 20.86 -2.22 -15.61
C LEU A 187 21.56 -0.88 -15.73
N ARG A 188 22.87 -0.90 -15.91
CA ARG A 188 23.77 0.25 -16.07
C ARG A 188 24.46 0.24 -17.43
N THR A 189 24.14 -0.73 -18.27
CA THR A 189 24.64 -0.88 -19.64
C THR A 189 23.52 -0.73 -20.66
N LYS A 190 23.85 -0.23 -21.86
CA LYS A 190 22.87 -0.11 -22.96
C LYS A 190 22.47 -1.51 -23.48
N PRO A 191 21.25 -1.69 -24.00
CA PRO A 191 20.86 -2.96 -24.59
C PRO A 191 21.74 -3.32 -25.78
N GLN A 192 22.04 -4.60 -25.96
CA GLN A 192 22.83 -5.05 -27.10
C GLN A 192 22.11 -4.70 -28.41
N PHE A 193 22.86 -4.18 -29.38
CA PHE A 193 22.38 -3.76 -30.70
C PHE A 193 21.40 -2.56 -30.68
N ALA A 194 21.33 -1.83 -29.58
CA ALA A 194 20.44 -0.68 -29.41
C ALA A 194 21.14 0.48 -28.70
N ASP A 195 22.26 0.95 -29.27
CA ASP A 195 23.07 2.04 -28.69
C ASP A 195 22.33 3.39 -28.61
N TRP A 196 21.22 3.51 -29.34
CA TRP A 196 20.33 4.67 -29.33
C TRP A 196 19.47 4.76 -28.06
N VAL A 197 19.40 3.70 -27.24
CA VAL A 197 18.68 3.73 -25.97
C VAL A 197 19.52 4.50 -24.95
N GLU A 198 18.96 5.58 -24.43
CA GLU A 198 19.59 6.37 -23.37
C GLU A 198 19.30 5.79 -21.99
N LEU A 199 20.22 6.05 -21.06
CA LEU A 199 20.06 5.71 -19.66
C LEU A 199 19.41 6.88 -18.91
N ASP A 200 18.75 6.58 -17.80
CA ASP A 200 18.15 7.55 -16.89
C ASP A 200 19.23 8.45 -16.25
N GLU A 201 18.83 9.50 -15.51
CA GLU A 201 19.74 10.46 -14.88
C GLU A 201 20.77 9.79 -13.95
N ASP A 202 20.40 8.70 -13.27
CA ASP A 202 21.29 7.90 -12.42
C ASP A 202 22.21 6.92 -13.21
N ARG A 203 22.14 7.02 -14.55
CA ARG A 203 22.74 6.12 -15.55
C ARG A 203 22.31 4.68 -15.34
N THR A 204 21.01 4.47 -15.15
CA THR A 204 20.41 3.14 -15.12
C THR A 204 19.28 3.00 -16.14
N ARG A 205 18.78 1.78 -16.31
CA ARG A 205 17.54 1.45 -17.01
C ARG A 205 16.90 0.21 -16.40
N ASN A 206 15.60 0.02 -16.62
CA ASN A 206 14.87 -1.14 -16.13
C ASN A 206 15.21 -2.42 -16.96
N ALA A 207 15.42 -3.54 -16.27
CA ALA A 207 15.66 -4.84 -16.91
C ALA A 207 14.43 -5.47 -17.57
N LEU A 208 13.23 -4.90 -17.37
CA LEU A 208 11.95 -5.43 -17.89
C LEU A 208 11.73 -6.89 -17.48
N VAL A 209 12.08 -7.17 -16.22
CA VAL A 209 11.87 -8.43 -15.53
C VAL A 209 10.77 -8.22 -14.50
N GLY A 210 9.77 -9.11 -14.48
CA GLY A 210 8.68 -9.06 -13.50
C GLY A 210 9.21 -9.20 -12.08
N ARG A 211 8.58 -8.53 -11.12
CA ARG A 211 8.88 -8.69 -9.69
C ARG A 211 7.76 -9.49 -9.04
N ILE A 212 8.12 -10.41 -8.16
CA ILE A 212 7.14 -11.17 -7.39
C ILE A 212 6.88 -10.41 -6.09
N THR A 213 5.61 -10.19 -5.79
CA THR A 213 5.16 -9.83 -4.45
C THR A 213 4.37 -11.01 -3.86
N ARG A 214 4.25 -11.04 -2.54
CA ARG A 214 3.62 -12.11 -1.80
C ARG A 214 2.49 -11.52 -0.96
N LEU A 215 1.29 -12.04 -1.13
CA LEU A 215 0.16 -11.69 -0.29
C LEU A 215 0.41 -12.28 1.11
N ALA A 216 0.20 -11.48 2.15
CA ALA A 216 0.45 -11.84 3.54
C ALA A 216 -0.47 -12.99 3.97
N PRO A 217 0.05 -14.11 4.53
CA PRO A 217 -0.80 -15.19 5.02
C PRO A 217 -1.67 -14.72 6.21
N PRO A 218 -2.78 -15.42 6.50
CA PRO A 218 -3.50 -15.23 7.75
C PRO A 218 -2.55 -15.33 8.96
N GLY A 219 -2.79 -14.51 9.98
CA GLY A 219 -1.95 -14.48 11.15
C GLY A 219 -1.91 -13.12 11.83
N THR A 220 -1.01 -12.98 12.79
CA THR A 220 -0.83 -11.76 13.58
C THR A 220 0.36 -10.96 13.06
N TYR A 221 0.13 -9.67 12.85
CA TYR A 221 1.11 -8.70 12.41
C TYR A 221 1.21 -7.56 13.43
N THR A 222 2.39 -6.96 13.49
CA THR A 222 2.65 -5.76 14.27
C THR A 222 2.72 -4.58 13.32
N VAL A 223 1.89 -3.57 13.57
CA VAL A 223 1.89 -2.30 12.86
C VAL A 223 2.69 -1.31 13.70
N LEU A 224 3.73 -0.76 13.09
CA LEU A 224 4.59 0.26 13.69
C LEU A 224 4.38 1.57 12.94
N LEU A 225 3.97 2.61 13.65
CA LEU A 225 3.92 3.98 13.14
C LEU A 225 5.18 4.70 13.60
N GLU A 226 5.96 5.17 12.63
CA GLU A 226 7.18 5.95 12.84
C GLU A 226 6.90 7.39 12.40
N VAL A 227 6.91 8.34 13.34
CA VAL A 227 6.71 9.77 13.08
C VAL A 227 7.54 10.61 14.04
N ALA A 228 8.28 11.60 13.51
CA ALA A 228 9.16 12.49 14.29
C ALA A 228 10.12 11.73 15.25
N GLY A 229 10.62 10.57 14.81
CA GLY A 229 11.53 9.71 15.59
C GLY A 229 10.87 8.96 16.76
N GLN A 230 9.55 9.03 16.91
CA GLN A 230 8.77 8.23 17.85
C GLN A 230 8.14 7.03 17.16
N GLU A 231 8.07 5.91 17.87
CA GLU A 231 7.43 4.68 17.41
C GLU A 231 6.18 4.36 18.22
N TYR A 232 5.08 4.06 17.54
CA TYR A 232 3.83 3.59 18.14
C TYR A 232 3.49 2.23 17.57
N MET A 233 2.99 1.32 18.41
CA MET A 233 2.81 -0.08 18.05
C MET A 233 1.39 -0.55 18.31
N GLN A 234 0.82 -1.27 17.35
CA GLN A 234 -0.46 -1.96 17.48
C GLN A 234 -0.41 -3.34 16.83
N THR A 235 -1.31 -4.22 17.26
CA THR A 235 -1.47 -5.55 16.68
C THR A 235 -2.58 -5.54 15.63
N LEU A 236 -2.33 -6.15 14.47
CA LEU A 236 -3.28 -6.39 13.39
C LEU A 236 -3.43 -7.89 13.18
N VAL A 237 -4.67 -8.38 13.17
CA VAL A 237 -4.98 -9.76 12.83
C VAL A 237 -5.48 -9.81 11.38
N VAL A 238 -4.89 -10.69 10.58
CA VAL A 238 -5.34 -10.98 9.21
C VAL A 238 -6.00 -12.35 9.21
N HIS A 239 -7.26 -12.40 8.81
CA HIS A 239 -8.04 -13.62 8.67
C HIS A 239 -8.01 -14.15 7.23
N LYS A 240 -8.19 -15.47 7.12
CA LYS A 240 -8.50 -16.12 5.86
C LYS A 240 -9.83 -15.63 5.31
N ASP A 241 -9.98 -15.65 3.99
CA ASP A 241 -11.29 -15.56 3.36
C ASP A 241 -12.22 -16.66 3.89
N PRO A 242 -13.35 -16.31 4.54
CA PRO A 242 -14.31 -17.28 5.06
C PRO A 242 -15.00 -18.09 3.96
N HIS A 243 -15.02 -17.60 2.72
CA HIS A 243 -15.65 -18.26 1.58
C HIS A 243 -14.70 -19.14 0.76
N SER A 244 -13.40 -19.11 1.06
CA SER A 244 -12.42 -19.95 0.38
C SER A 244 -12.39 -21.37 0.97
N GLU A 245 -12.27 -22.40 0.13
CA GLU A 245 -12.15 -23.80 0.58
C GLU A 245 -10.76 -24.14 1.15
N GLY A 246 -9.71 -23.44 0.72
CA GLY A 246 -8.33 -23.72 1.14
C GLY A 246 -8.14 -23.52 2.65
N THR A 247 -7.39 -24.42 3.29
CA THR A 247 -7.09 -24.32 4.73
C THR A 247 -5.97 -23.31 5.00
N GLU A 248 -5.82 -22.84 6.24
CA GLU A 248 -4.67 -22.00 6.60
C GLU A 248 -3.33 -22.72 6.37
N SER A 249 -3.29 -24.05 6.57
CA SER A 249 -2.11 -24.87 6.27
C SER A 249 -1.77 -24.90 4.78
N ASP A 250 -2.76 -24.90 3.89
CA ASP A 250 -2.52 -24.82 2.44
C ASP A 250 -1.95 -23.46 2.05
N ILE A 251 -2.47 -22.39 2.68
CA ILE A 251 -1.98 -21.02 2.48
C ILE A 251 -0.54 -20.89 2.99
N ASP A 252 -0.22 -21.49 4.13
CA ASP A 252 1.15 -21.51 4.66
C ASP A 252 2.11 -22.25 3.74
N ALA A 253 1.70 -23.41 3.20
CA ALA A 253 2.49 -24.17 2.24
C ALA A 253 2.73 -23.37 0.94
N GLN A 254 1.68 -22.75 0.39
CA GLN A 254 1.78 -21.85 -0.77
C GLN A 254 2.71 -20.67 -0.47
N THR A 255 2.56 -20.04 0.69
CA THR A 255 3.35 -18.87 1.10
C THR A 255 4.83 -19.24 1.27
N ALA A 256 5.12 -20.43 1.79
CA ALA A 256 6.49 -20.94 1.91
C ALA A 256 7.15 -21.14 0.54
N MET A 257 6.42 -21.68 -0.44
CA MET A 257 6.90 -21.82 -1.82
C MET A 257 7.14 -20.46 -2.48
N VAL A 258 6.20 -19.51 -2.34
CA VAL A 258 6.38 -18.16 -2.91
C VAL A 258 7.56 -17.45 -2.25
N ARG A 259 7.78 -17.66 -0.95
CA ARG A 259 8.95 -17.11 -0.24
C ARG A 259 10.26 -17.64 -0.82
N SER A 260 10.40 -18.95 -1.04
CA SER A 260 11.63 -19.49 -1.63
C SER A 260 11.88 -18.94 -3.04
N LEU A 261 10.83 -18.81 -3.85
CA LEU A 261 10.95 -18.17 -5.18
C LEU A 261 11.40 -16.71 -5.09
N GLN A 262 10.90 -15.95 -4.11
CA GLN A 262 11.36 -14.58 -3.88
C GLN A 262 12.82 -14.51 -3.45
N GLU A 263 13.28 -15.44 -2.62
CA GLU A 263 14.68 -15.53 -2.19
C GLU A 263 15.62 -15.85 -3.38
N ASP A 264 15.23 -16.78 -4.25
CA ASP A 264 15.97 -17.12 -5.47
C ASP A 264 16.03 -15.92 -6.43
N MET A 265 14.90 -15.23 -6.64
CA MET A 265 14.84 -14.02 -7.48
C MET A 265 15.67 -12.86 -6.90
N ASN A 266 15.65 -12.66 -5.58
CA ASN A 266 16.47 -11.64 -4.93
C ASN A 266 17.97 -11.95 -5.12
N THR A 267 18.36 -13.22 -4.95
CA THR A 267 19.74 -13.66 -5.18
C THR A 267 20.16 -13.42 -6.63
N ALA A 268 19.30 -13.77 -7.60
CA ALA A 268 19.53 -13.50 -9.01
C ALA A 268 19.66 -11.99 -9.30
N ALA A 269 18.77 -11.18 -8.74
CA ALA A 269 18.77 -9.74 -8.93
C ALA A 269 20.03 -9.08 -8.34
N ASP A 270 20.46 -9.50 -7.15
CA ASP A 270 21.67 -9.02 -6.50
C ASP A 270 22.93 -9.36 -7.31
N LEU A 271 23.00 -10.57 -7.89
CA LEU A 271 24.08 -10.96 -8.77
C LEU A 271 24.13 -10.09 -10.03
N VAL A 272 23.01 -9.91 -10.72
CA VAL A 272 22.94 -9.06 -11.93
C VAL A 272 23.29 -7.60 -11.59
N ASN A 273 22.76 -7.07 -10.48
CA ASN A 273 23.07 -5.70 -10.04
C ASN A 273 24.57 -5.52 -9.76
N ARG A 274 25.23 -6.51 -9.16
CA ARG A 274 26.69 -6.49 -8.95
C ARG A 274 27.46 -6.57 -10.26
N ILE A 275 27.02 -7.43 -11.19
CA ILE A 275 27.61 -7.53 -12.53
C ILE A 275 27.53 -6.18 -13.24
N GLU A 276 26.36 -5.53 -13.25
CA GLU A 276 26.15 -4.26 -13.93
C GLU A 276 26.94 -3.11 -13.31
N LEU A 277 27.20 -3.13 -11.99
CA LEU A 277 28.13 -2.19 -11.36
C LEU A 277 29.56 -2.36 -11.89
N VAL A 278 30.04 -3.60 -12.00
CA VAL A 278 31.39 -3.89 -12.52
C VAL A 278 31.48 -3.56 -14.02
N ARG A 279 30.46 -3.94 -14.82
CA ARG A 279 30.43 -3.67 -16.26
C ARG A 279 30.42 -2.18 -16.58
N ARG A 280 29.70 -1.37 -15.78
CA ARG A 280 29.77 0.09 -15.88
C ARG A 280 31.20 0.61 -15.68
N GLN A 281 31.88 0.17 -14.63
CA GLN A 281 33.27 0.56 -14.37
C GLN A 281 34.22 0.14 -15.49
N ILE A 282 34.00 -1.05 -16.06
CA ILE A 282 34.72 -1.55 -17.24
C ILE A 282 34.53 -0.62 -18.44
N TYR A 283 33.30 -0.19 -18.74
CA TYR A 283 33.02 0.71 -19.86
C TYR A 283 33.58 2.11 -19.67
N ASP A 284 33.50 2.65 -18.45
CA ASP A 284 34.14 3.92 -18.10
C ASP A 284 35.66 3.83 -18.27
N LEU A 285 36.28 2.73 -17.81
CA LEU A 285 37.72 2.49 -17.97
C LEU A 285 38.13 2.36 -19.44
N LYS A 286 37.37 1.60 -20.25
CA LYS A 286 37.62 1.49 -21.71
C LYS A 286 37.57 2.86 -22.39
N SER A 287 36.61 3.71 -22.00
CA SER A 287 36.50 5.06 -22.54
C SER A 287 37.74 5.91 -22.23
N LEU A 288 38.26 5.84 -21.00
CA LEU A 288 39.47 6.56 -20.57
C LEU A 288 40.75 6.05 -21.24
N LEU A 289 40.81 4.76 -21.60
CA LEU A 289 41.99 4.14 -22.20
C LEU A 289 42.02 4.22 -23.73
N LYS A 290 40.97 4.74 -24.38
CA LYS A 290 40.78 4.70 -25.84
C LYS A 290 41.96 5.29 -26.64
N ASP A 291 42.57 6.36 -26.12
CA ASP A 291 43.64 7.09 -26.81
C ASP A 291 45.04 6.69 -26.32
N ARG A 292 45.15 5.69 -25.44
CA ARG A 292 46.43 5.22 -24.89
C ARG A 292 46.99 4.06 -25.70
N THR A 293 48.17 4.25 -26.28
CA THR A 293 48.87 3.24 -27.08
C THR A 293 49.55 2.14 -26.23
N ASP A 294 49.74 2.38 -24.94
CA ASP A 294 50.39 1.46 -23.99
C ASP A 294 49.40 0.58 -23.18
N ALA A 295 48.10 0.74 -23.40
CA ALA A 295 47.06 0.09 -22.59
C ALA A 295 46.56 -1.27 -23.13
N GLY A 296 47.16 -1.82 -24.19
CA GLY A 296 46.63 -3.00 -24.91
C GLY A 296 46.40 -4.24 -24.04
N GLN A 297 47.30 -4.52 -23.08
CA GLN A 297 47.12 -5.65 -22.16
C GLN A 297 45.94 -5.45 -21.20
N ILE A 298 45.73 -4.21 -20.73
CA ILE A 298 44.63 -3.86 -19.83
C ILE A 298 43.31 -3.98 -20.59
N VAL A 299 43.23 -3.42 -21.80
CA VAL A 299 42.03 -3.52 -22.65
C VAL A 299 41.65 -4.98 -22.91
N GLY A 300 42.62 -5.83 -23.27
CA GLY A 300 42.36 -7.26 -23.50
C GLY A 300 41.88 -8.00 -22.25
N ALA A 301 42.43 -7.70 -21.07
CA ALA A 301 41.97 -8.28 -19.81
C ALA A 301 40.55 -7.83 -19.45
N VAL A 302 40.24 -6.56 -19.70
CA VAL A 302 38.91 -5.97 -19.47
C VAL A 302 37.87 -6.55 -20.44
N ASP A 303 38.20 -6.76 -21.71
CA ASP A 303 37.33 -7.43 -22.69
C ASP A 303 37.01 -8.86 -22.27
N LEU A 304 38.01 -9.60 -21.78
CA LEU A 304 37.83 -10.97 -21.31
C LEU A 304 36.93 -11.03 -20.08
N LEU A 305 37.09 -10.08 -19.15
CA LEU A 305 36.22 -9.98 -17.97
C LEU A 305 34.79 -9.62 -18.37
N ASP A 306 34.57 -8.60 -19.21
CA ASP A 306 33.23 -8.22 -19.69
C ASP A 306 32.54 -9.38 -20.40
N GLY A 307 33.24 -10.11 -21.28
CA GLY A 307 32.70 -11.29 -21.95
C GLY A 307 32.26 -12.39 -20.97
N LYS A 308 33.04 -12.65 -19.91
CA LYS A 308 32.65 -13.60 -18.85
C LYS A 308 31.43 -13.13 -18.07
N LEU A 309 31.35 -11.84 -17.75
CA LEU A 309 30.23 -11.23 -17.04
C LEU A 309 28.95 -11.31 -17.87
N ILE A 310 29.03 -10.96 -19.16
CA ILE A 310 27.94 -11.09 -20.14
C ILE A 310 27.44 -12.54 -20.19
N GLY A 311 28.33 -13.53 -20.26
CA GLY A 311 27.97 -14.95 -20.32
C GLY A 311 27.23 -15.48 -19.09
N VAL A 312 27.32 -14.79 -17.95
CA VAL A 312 26.51 -15.08 -16.75
C VAL A 312 25.20 -14.30 -16.80
N GLU A 313 25.26 -13.01 -17.09
CA GLU A 313 24.11 -12.11 -17.09
C GLU A 313 23.05 -12.49 -18.14
N GLU A 314 23.47 -12.90 -19.33
CA GLU A 314 22.57 -13.30 -20.42
C GLU A 314 21.72 -14.54 -20.11
N LYS A 315 22.15 -15.36 -19.15
CA LYS A 315 21.38 -16.52 -18.66
C LYS A 315 20.27 -16.08 -17.70
N MET A 316 20.48 -14.98 -17.00
CA MET A 316 19.55 -14.45 -16.00
C MET A 316 18.53 -13.51 -16.64
N ILE A 317 18.97 -12.63 -17.55
CA ILE A 317 18.13 -11.59 -18.14
C ILE A 317 18.32 -11.48 -19.66
N GLN A 318 17.30 -10.97 -20.36
CA GLN A 318 17.38 -10.72 -21.79
C GLN A 318 18.02 -9.35 -22.06
N MET A 319 19.32 -9.34 -22.39
CA MET A 319 20.09 -8.10 -22.55
C MET A 319 19.76 -7.29 -23.81
N LYS A 320 19.06 -7.88 -24.79
CA LYS A 320 18.67 -7.22 -26.05
C LYS A 320 17.38 -6.42 -25.96
N ARG A 321 16.65 -6.49 -24.83
CA ARG A 321 15.40 -5.75 -24.66
C ARG A 321 15.68 -4.25 -24.56
N SER A 322 15.23 -3.51 -25.57
CA SER A 322 15.25 -2.05 -25.64
C SER A 322 14.10 -1.40 -24.89
N GLY A 323 13.01 -2.15 -24.66
CA GLY A 323 11.76 -1.61 -24.09
C GLY A 323 10.81 -1.02 -25.13
N THR A 324 11.13 -1.16 -26.41
CA THR A 324 10.28 -0.72 -27.52
C THR A 324 9.95 -1.87 -28.48
N GLY A 325 8.93 -1.67 -29.31
CA GLY A 325 8.53 -2.64 -30.33
C GLY A 325 8.07 -3.98 -29.73
N GLN A 326 8.35 -5.07 -30.44
CA GLN A 326 7.95 -6.43 -30.07
C GLN A 326 9.13 -7.24 -29.51
N ASP A 327 10.01 -6.63 -28.71
CA ASP A 327 11.21 -7.29 -28.18
C ASP A 327 10.92 -8.56 -27.38
N VAL A 328 9.78 -8.60 -26.67
CA VAL A 328 9.32 -9.78 -25.91
C VAL A 328 8.89 -10.95 -26.80
N ILE A 329 8.59 -10.68 -28.08
CA ILE A 329 8.29 -11.71 -29.09
C ILE A 329 9.56 -12.11 -29.84
N ARG A 330 10.44 -11.14 -30.13
CA ARG A 330 11.68 -11.34 -30.89
C ARG A 330 12.71 -12.17 -30.13
N TRP A 331 12.74 -12.07 -28.81
CA TRP A 331 13.76 -12.69 -27.98
C TRP A 331 13.17 -13.53 -26.85
N PRO A 332 13.73 -14.72 -26.57
CA PRO A 332 13.20 -15.61 -25.55
C PRO A 332 13.34 -15.02 -24.15
N SER A 333 12.43 -15.43 -23.26
CA SER A 333 12.55 -15.18 -21.82
C SER A 333 13.68 -16.00 -21.20
N MET A 334 14.53 -15.31 -20.44
CA MET A 334 15.62 -15.88 -19.66
C MET A 334 15.15 -16.26 -18.25
N LEU A 335 16.04 -16.80 -17.41
CA LEU A 335 15.68 -17.39 -16.12
C LEU A 335 14.88 -16.43 -15.21
N GLY A 336 15.24 -15.16 -15.15
CA GLY A 336 14.54 -14.17 -14.32
C GLY A 336 13.13 -13.82 -14.80
N SER A 337 12.75 -14.20 -16.03
CA SER A 337 11.43 -13.92 -16.63
C SER A 337 10.59 -15.18 -16.85
N ARG A 338 10.91 -16.27 -16.16
CA ARG A 338 10.15 -17.54 -16.17
C ARG A 338 9.58 -17.79 -14.78
#